data_AF-A0A3M1T5E0-F1
#
_entry.id   AF-A0A3M1T5E0-F1
#
_cell.length_a   1.000
_cell.length_b   1.000
_cell.length_c   1.000
_cell.angle_alpha   90.00
_cell.angle_beta   90.00
_cell.angle_gamma   90.00
#
_symmetry.space_group_name_H-M   'P 1'
#
loop_
_entity.id
_entity.type
_entity.pdbx_description
1 polymer ?
#
loop_
_entity_poly.entity_id
_entity_poly.type
_entity_poly.pdbx_seq_one_letter_code
_entity_poly.pdbx_strand_id
1 'polypeptide(L)'
;MDCPRACPTPLQVDQLVGIEVDRCPSCEGIWLDTGEGEIVTRPGEDIPAELLAQAAALDPKRPADTSDPLPCPRCGKTMGREVFSASGVEIDRCGCGVWLDKGELAKIRAYREEGLAALRRAYAGTGIPAEVYERAYSRFYFDLGTPPGGPALGDAGPVA
;
A
#
# COMPACT_ATOMS: atom_id res chain seq x y z
N MET A 1 10.86 -15.36 -8.12
CA MET A 1 9.48 -15.81 -8.46
C MET A 1 9.13 -15.32 -9.85
N ASP A 2 8.12 -15.88 -10.52
CA ASP A 2 7.68 -15.40 -11.84
C ASP A 2 6.75 -14.19 -11.71
N CYS A 3 6.79 -13.29 -12.69
CA CYS A 3 5.91 -12.13 -12.72
C CYS A 3 4.46 -12.57 -13.00
N PRO A 4 3.47 -12.17 -12.18
CA PRO A 4 2.08 -12.58 -12.34
C PRO A 4 1.43 -11.99 -13.61
N ARG A 5 1.98 -10.89 -14.15
CA ARG A 5 1.60 -10.29 -15.44
C ARG A 5 2.24 -11.02 -16.64
N ALA A 6 2.86 -12.19 -16.44
CA ALA A 6 3.50 -13.01 -17.48
C ALA A 6 4.61 -12.28 -18.27
N CYS A 7 5.40 -11.44 -17.59
CA CYS A 7 6.57 -10.80 -18.18
C CYS A 7 7.70 -11.81 -18.47
N PRO A 8 8.59 -11.52 -19.43
CA PRO A 8 9.66 -12.46 -19.85
C PRO A 8 10.80 -12.63 -18.83
N THR A 9 10.75 -11.92 -17.72
CA THR A 9 11.79 -11.90 -16.69
C THR A 9 11.21 -12.25 -15.32
N PRO A 10 11.92 -13.03 -14.49
CA PRO A 10 11.52 -13.25 -13.11
C PRO A 10 11.54 -11.93 -12.33
N LEU A 11 10.79 -11.90 -11.22
CA LEU A 11 10.90 -10.84 -10.23
C LEU A 11 12.33 -10.80 -9.67
N GLN A 12 12.81 -9.59 -9.41
CA GLN A 12 14.12 -9.31 -8.86
C GLN A 12 13.98 -8.68 -7.48
N VAL A 13 14.85 -9.07 -6.57
CA VAL A 13 14.93 -8.45 -5.24
C VAL A 13 15.37 -7.00 -5.40
N ASP A 14 14.60 -6.09 -4.82
CA ASP A 14 14.83 -4.64 -4.76
C ASP A 14 14.74 -4.20 -3.29
N GLN A 15 15.33 -3.05 -2.96
CA GLN A 15 15.20 -2.43 -1.65
C GLN A 15 14.41 -1.14 -1.75
N LEU A 16 13.27 -1.10 -1.04
CA LEU A 16 12.42 0.07 -1.01
C LEU A 16 12.18 0.52 0.42
N VAL A 17 12.72 1.70 0.76
CA VAL A 17 12.65 2.29 2.10
C VAL A 17 13.20 1.32 3.15
N GLY A 18 14.31 0.63 2.84
CA GLY A 18 14.95 -0.35 3.72
C GLY A 18 14.16 -1.63 3.99
N ILE A 19 13.25 -2.00 3.09
CA ILE A 19 12.51 -3.26 3.08
C ILE A 19 12.80 -3.98 1.77
N GLU A 20 13.03 -5.28 1.84
CA GLU A 20 13.22 -6.14 0.68
C GLU A 20 11.88 -6.36 -0.01
N VAL A 21 11.83 -6.19 -1.33
CA VAL A 21 10.65 -6.46 -2.15
C VAL A 21 11.02 -7.16 -3.44
N ASP A 22 10.05 -7.81 -4.07
CA ASP A 22 10.22 -8.44 -5.38
C ASP A 22 9.63 -7.57 -6.49
N ARG A 23 10.47 -6.95 -7.32
CA ARG A 23 10.04 -6.06 -8.41
C ARG A 23 10.25 -6.70 -9.77
N CYS A 24 9.26 -6.56 -10.66
CA CYS A 24 9.40 -6.94 -12.06
C CYS A 24 10.15 -5.84 -12.84
N PRO A 25 11.29 -6.13 -13.50
CA PRO A 25 12.00 -5.11 -14.29
C PRO A 25 11.28 -4.74 -15.59
N SER A 26 10.31 -5.55 -16.05
CA SER A 26 9.60 -5.33 -17.31
C SER A 26 8.33 -4.50 -17.16
N CYS A 27 7.47 -4.83 -16.18
CA CYS A 27 6.22 -4.10 -15.95
C CYS A 27 6.29 -3.16 -14.74
N GLU A 28 7.37 -3.21 -13.97
CA GLU A 28 7.60 -2.41 -12.75
C GLU A 28 6.57 -2.64 -11.62
N GLY A 29 5.77 -3.71 -11.71
CA GLY A 29 4.95 -4.17 -10.60
C GLY A 29 5.79 -4.74 -9.46
N ILE A 30 5.23 -4.70 -8.26
CA ILE A 30 5.89 -5.03 -7.00
C ILE A 30 5.07 -6.10 -6.29
N TRP A 31 5.75 -7.15 -5.85
CA TRP A 31 5.24 -8.12 -4.90
C TRP A 31 5.74 -7.78 -3.50
N LEU A 32 4.80 -7.76 -2.54
CA LEU A 32 5.05 -7.60 -1.11
C LEU A 32 4.64 -8.90 -0.43
N ASP A 33 5.57 -9.61 0.19
CA ASP A 33 5.23 -10.80 0.98
C ASP A 33 4.44 -10.43 2.24
N THR A 34 3.77 -11.42 2.81
CA THR A 34 3.12 -11.26 4.11
C THR A 34 4.11 -10.80 5.18
N GLY A 35 3.82 -9.64 5.77
CA GLY A 35 4.68 -8.98 6.77
C GLY A 35 5.51 -7.82 6.21
N GLU A 36 5.62 -7.66 4.89
CA GLU A 36 6.40 -6.60 4.23
C GLU A 36 5.60 -5.32 3.97
N GLY A 37 4.32 -5.29 4.40
CA GLY A 37 3.43 -4.13 4.30
C GLY A 37 3.91 -2.87 5.03
N GLU A 38 4.96 -2.96 5.86
CA GLU A 38 5.65 -1.82 6.46
C GLU A 38 6.18 -0.81 5.44
N ILE A 39 6.31 -1.21 4.18
CA ILE A 39 6.82 -0.35 3.12
C ILE A 39 5.98 0.91 2.95
N VAL A 40 4.68 0.84 3.23
CA VAL A 40 3.77 1.97 3.11
C VAL A 40 3.75 2.85 4.36
N THR A 41 4.28 2.37 5.48
CA THR A 41 4.09 3.01 6.79
C THR A 41 5.24 3.92 7.20
N ARG A 42 6.46 3.75 6.66
CA ARG A 42 7.63 4.56 7.07
C ARG A 42 7.42 6.05 6.71
N PRO A 43 7.20 6.92 7.72
CA PRO A 43 7.15 8.36 7.51
C PRO A 43 8.58 8.89 7.30
N GLY A 44 8.77 9.82 6.37
CA GLY A 44 9.97 10.67 6.35
C GLY A 44 11.14 10.22 5.48
N GLU A 45 10.95 9.33 4.50
CA GLU A 45 11.92 9.21 3.40
C GLU A 45 11.38 9.97 2.19
N ASP A 46 12.22 10.83 1.60
CA ASP A 46 11.86 11.75 0.52
C ASP A 46 11.21 10.99 -0.64
N ILE A 47 9.89 11.03 -0.72
CA ILE A 47 9.18 10.57 -1.92
C ILE A 47 9.59 11.56 -3.01
N PRO A 48 10.21 11.10 -4.13
CA PRO A 48 10.62 12.00 -5.19
C PRO A 48 9.45 12.88 -5.62
N ALA A 49 9.66 14.19 -5.72
CA ALA A 49 8.60 15.13 -6.06
C ALA A 49 7.88 14.76 -7.36
N GLU A 50 8.60 14.14 -8.30
CA GLU A 50 8.05 13.56 -9.54
C GLU A 50 6.98 12.49 -9.29
N LEU A 51 7.17 11.65 -8.27
CA LEU A 51 6.27 10.57 -7.87
C LEU A 51 5.02 11.12 -7.16
N LEU A 52 5.20 12.16 -6.34
CA LEU A 52 4.11 12.91 -5.71
C LEU A 52 3.26 13.66 -6.76
N ALA A 53 3.90 14.29 -7.74
CA ALA A 53 3.22 14.98 -8.84
C ALA A 53 2.42 14.02 -9.72
N GLN A 54 2.97 12.82 -9.99
CA GLN A 54 2.25 11.76 -10.69
C GLN A 54 1.04 11.25 -9.89
N ALA A 55 1.18 11.11 -8.56
CA ALA A 55 0.06 10.68 -7.72
C ALA A 55 -1.05 11.75 -7.63
N ALA A 56 -0.70 13.03 -7.54
CA ALA A 56 -1.64 14.15 -7.53
C ALA A 56 -2.40 14.32 -8.86
N ALA A 57 -1.85 13.83 -9.97
CA ALA A 57 -2.48 13.87 -11.29
C ALA A 57 -3.49 12.72 -11.52
N LEU A 58 -3.66 11.79 -10.58
CA LEU A 58 -4.42 10.57 -10.79
C LEU A 58 -5.74 10.59 -9.99
N ASP A 59 -6.84 10.73 -10.73
CA ASP A 59 -8.21 10.75 -10.24
C ASP A 59 -8.55 9.47 -9.44
N PRO A 60 -9.03 9.56 -8.17
CA PRO A 60 -9.52 8.42 -7.39
C PRO A 60 -10.78 7.78 -7.98
N LYS A 61 -11.36 8.34 -9.05
CA LYS A 61 -12.47 7.76 -9.83
C LYS A 61 -12.02 7.06 -11.11
N ARG A 62 -10.79 6.53 -11.14
CA ARG A 62 -10.31 5.75 -12.29
C ARG A 62 -11.31 4.62 -12.60
N PRO A 63 -11.59 4.33 -13.89
CA PRO A 63 -12.37 3.15 -14.23
C PRO A 63 -11.72 1.90 -13.62
N ALA A 64 -12.56 0.99 -13.13
CA ALA A 64 -12.13 -0.27 -12.55
C ALA A 64 -11.14 -1.00 -13.47
N ASP A 65 -10.09 -1.58 -12.91
CA ASP A 65 -9.21 -2.47 -13.63
C ASP A 65 -10.01 -3.68 -14.09
N THR A 66 -10.23 -3.76 -15.40
CA THR A 66 -10.91 -4.87 -16.07
C THR A 66 -9.91 -5.92 -16.55
N SER A 67 -8.64 -5.85 -16.16
CA SER A 67 -7.64 -6.86 -16.51
C SER A 67 -7.95 -8.21 -15.86
N ASP A 68 -7.47 -9.28 -16.48
CA ASP A 68 -7.67 -10.64 -16.00
C ASP A 68 -7.12 -10.84 -14.57
N PRO A 69 -7.77 -11.67 -13.74
CA PRO A 69 -7.26 -12.02 -12.43
C PRO A 69 -5.86 -12.64 -12.49
N LEU A 70 -5.00 -12.20 -11.58
CA LEU A 70 -3.59 -12.59 -11.58
C LEU A 70 -3.33 -13.85 -10.72
N PRO A 71 -2.41 -14.74 -11.12
CA PRO A 71 -1.93 -15.81 -10.27
C PRO A 71 -0.95 -15.28 -9.23
N CYS A 72 -0.99 -15.82 -8.01
CA CYS A 72 -0.03 -15.47 -6.96
C CYS A 72 1.37 -15.97 -7.34
N PRO A 73 2.41 -15.11 -7.34
CA PRO A 73 3.77 -15.49 -7.72
C PRO A 73 4.41 -16.51 -6.77
N ARG A 74 3.86 -16.67 -5.54
CA ARG A 74 4.36 -17.57 -4.51
C ARG A 74 3.67 -18.94 -4.50
N CYS A 75 2.35 -18.98 -4.67
CA CYS A 75 1.57 -20.22 -4.54
C CYS A 75 0.70 -20.59 -5.75
N GLY A 76 0.66 -19.75 -6.79
CA GLY A 76 -0.09 -20.00 -8.03
C GLY A 76 -1.61 -19.82 -7.95
N LYS A 77 -2.19 -19.63 -6.76
CA LYS A 77 -3.62 -19.37 -6.60
C LYS A 77 -4.01 -18.03 -7.21
N THR A 78 -5.20 -17.92 -7.79
CA THR A 78 -5.75 -16.64 -8.23
C THR A 78 -5.85 -15.66 -7.06
N MET A 79 -5.32 -14.46 -7.25
CA MET A 79 -5.38 -13.36 -6.29
C MET A 79 -6.75 -12.69 -6.34
N GLY A 80 -7.23 -12.19 -5.20
CA GLY A 80 -8.45 -11.41 -5.12
C GLY A 80 -8.14 -9.93 -5.33
N ARG A 81 -8.86 -9.27 -6.26
CA ARG A 81 -8.78 -7.83 -6.44
C ARG A 81 -9.64 -7.11 -5.39
N GLU A 82 -9.05 -6.15 -4.69
CA GLU A 82 -9.75 -5.31 -3.72
C GLU A 82 -9.31 -3.85 -3.82
N VAL A 83 -10.17 -2.92 -3.41
CA VAL A 83 -9.79 -1.50 -3.29
C VAL A 83 -9.08 -1.29 -1.96
N PHE A 84 -7.89 -0.72 -2.02
CA PHE A 84 -7.10 -0.37 -0.86
C PHE A 84 -7.72 0.82 -0.11
N SER A 85 -8.39 0.54 1.02
CA SER A 85 -9.06 1.56 1.83
C SER A 85 -9.99 2.45 0.98
N ALA A 86 -10.11 3.74 1.31
CA ALA A 86 -10.83 4.71 0.48
C ALA A 86 -9.92 5.42 -0.54
N SER A 87 -8.77 4.81 -0.90
CA SER A 87 -7.82 5.42 -1.85
C SER A 87 -8.23 5.28 -3.32
N GLY A 88 -9.12 4.34 -3.64
CA GLY A 88 -9.48 3.99 -5.01
C GLY A 88 -8.38 3.20 -5.76
N VAL A 89 -7.27 2.87 -5.11
CA VAL A 89 -6.22 2.02 -5.67
C VAL A 89 -6.68 0.56 -5.56
N GLU A 90 -6.75 -0.15 -6.67
CA GLU A 90 -7.01 -1.59 -6.66
C GLU A 90 -5.69 -2.33 -6.40
N ILE A 91 -5.74 -3.41 -5.64
CA ILE A 91 -4.60 -4.26 -5.32
C ILE A 91 -5.00 -5.73 -5.52
N ASP A 92 -4.07 -6.58 -5.91
CA ASP A 92 -4.31 -8.02 -6.05
C ASP A 92 -3.71 -8.76 -4.84
N ARG A 93 -4.58 -9.35 -4.00
CA ARG A 93 -4.20 -9.96 -2.73
C ARG A 93 -4.24 -11.49 -2.75
N CYS A 94 -3.25 -12.09 -2.11
CA CYS A 94 -3.23 -13.48 -1.69
C CYS A 94 -2.94 -13.58 -0.18
N GLY A 95 -3.20 -14.72 0.44
CA GLY A 95 -2.71 -14.99 1.81
C GLY A 95 -1.18 -15.07 1.92
N CYS A 96 -0.48 -15.09 0.78
CA CYS A 96 0.98 -15.06 0.69
C CYS A 96 1.57 -13.64 0.63
N GLY A 97 0.77 -12.63 0.28
CA GLY A 97 1.26 -11.29 -0.03
C GLY A 97 0.32 -10.51 -0.96
N VAL A 98 0.77 -9.33 -1.38
CA VAL A 98 0.03 -8.42 -2.25
C VAL A 98 0.87 -8.05 -3.47
N TRP A 99 0.21 -8.02 -4.63
CA TRP A 99 0.74 -7.47 -5.84
C TRP A 99 0.22 -6.05 -6.04
N LEU A 100 1.15 -5.15 -6.38
CA LEU A 100 0.90 -3.77 -6.76
C LEU A 100 1.41 -3.57 -8.18
N ASP A 101 0.54 -3.14 -9.09
CA ASP A 101 0.97 -2.74 -10.42
C ASP A 101 1.77 -1.42 -10.38
N LYS A 102 2.41 -1.12 -11.50
CA LYS A 102 3.21 0.10 -11.65
C LYS A 102 2.45 1.34 -11.19
N GLY A 103 3.04 2.04 -10.23
CA GLY A 103 2.53 3.31 -9.70
C GLY A 103 1.46 3.17 -8.61
N GLU A 104 0.94 1.98 -8.31
CA GLU A 104 -0.05 1.80 -7.25
C GLU A 104 0.53 2.08 -5.87
N LEU A 105 1.75 1.62 -5.61
CA LEU A 105 2.46 1.96 -4.37
C LEU A 105 2.61 3.48 -4.18
N ALA A 106 2.91 4.22 -5.26
CA ALA A 106 3.02 5.68 -5.20
C ALA A 106 1.69 6.34 -4.85
N LYS A 107 0.58 5.87 -5.44
CA LYS A 107 -0.78 6.34 -5.13
C LYS A 107 -1.15 6.07 -3.68
N ILE A 108 -0.88 4.85 -3.20
CA ILE A 108 -1.12 4.46 -1.81
C ILE A 108 -0.35 5.38 -0.85
N ARG A 109 0.91 5.69 -1.14
CA ARG A 109 1.71 6.63 -0.35
C ARG A 109 1.14 8.04 -0.38
N ALA A 110 0.72 8.55 -1.54
CA ALA A 110 0.13 9.89 -1.64
C ALA A 110 -1.18 10.00 -0.86
N TYR A 111 -2.07 9.01 -1.01
CA TYR A 111 -3.32 8.93 -0.23
C TYR A 111 -3.05 8.97 1.28
N ARG A 112 -2.02 8.25 1.73
CA ARG A 112 -1.59 8.26 3.14
C ARG A 112 -1.11 9.63 3.58
N GLU A 113 -0.25 10.29 2.81
CA GLU A 113 0.28 11.61 3.14
C GLU A 113 -0.84 12.67 3.20
N GLU A 114 -1.82 12.62 2.31
CA GLU A 114 -3.00 13.50 2.36
C GLU A 114 -3.81 13.30 3.63
N GLY A 115 -4.07 12.05 4.02
CA GLY A 115 -4.79 11.72 5.25
C GLY A 115 -4.04 12.16 6.51
N LEU A 116 -2.72 11.95 6.56
CA LEU A 116 -1.88 12.45 7.64
C LEU A 116 -1.88 13.97 7.71
N ALA A 117 -1.78 14.65 6.58
CA ALA A 117 -1.86 16.10 6.51
C ALA A 117 -3.23 16.62 7.01
N ALA A 118 -4.32 15.91 6.69
CA ALA A 118 -5.66 16.24 7.21
C ALA A 118 -5.74 16.09 8.73
N LEU A 119 -5.20 15.01 9.30
CA LEU A 119 -5.12 14.81 10.75
C LEU A 119 -4.29 15.90 11.43
N ARG A 120 -3.11 16.22 10.87
CA ARG A 120 -2.24 17.30 11.38
C ARG A 120 -2.98 18.65 11.43
N ARG A 121 -3.76 18.97 10.40
CA ARG A 121 -4.61 20.17 10.39
C ARG A 121 -5.73 20.11 11.43
N ALA A 122 -6.42 18.98 11.55
CA ALA A 122 -7.54 18.81 12.47
C ALA A 122 -7.12 18.90 13.95
N TYR A 123 -5.94 18.41 14.29
CA TYR A 123 -5.41 18.39 15.66
C TYR A 123 -4.45 19.54 15.97
N ALA A 124 -4.21 20.46 15.03
CA ALA A 124 -3.37 21.63 15.25
C ALA A 124 -3.88 22.47 16.44
N GLY A 125 -3.01 22.73 17.41
CA GLY A 125 -3.35 23.55 18.60
C GLY A 125 -4.14 22.83 19.70
N THR A 126 -4.45 21.54 19.54
CA THR A 126 -5.18 20.76 20.57
C THR A 126 -4.29 20.28 21.73
N GLY A 127 -2.97 20.38 21.60
CA GLY A 127 -2.00 19.85 22.56
C GLY A 127 -1.78 18.33 22.45
N ILE A 128 -2.49 17.64 21.55
CA ILE A 128 -2.28 16.21 21.27
C ILE A 128 -1.00 16.04 20.43
N PRO A 129 -0.01 15.24 20.88
CA PRO A 129 1.21 15.01 20.12
C PRO A 129 0.96 14.29 18.79
N ALA A 130 1.73 14.64 17.75
CA ALA A 130 1.57 14.07 16.41
C ALA A 130 1.72 12.56 16.38
N GLU A 131 2.66 12.01 17.16
CA GLU A 131 2.91 10.58 17.23
C GLU A 131 1.68 9.76 17.65
N VAL A 132 0.72 10.36 18.36
CA VAL A 132 -0.48 9.66 18.83
C VAL A 132 -1.41 9.33 17.66
N TYR A 133 -1.77 10.33 16.85
CA TYR A 133 -2.67 10.12 15.72
C TYR A 133 -1.96 9.55 14.49
N GLU A 134 -0.67 9.85 14.28
CA GLU A 134 0.11 9.25 13.18
C GLU A 134 0.28 7.73 13.38
N ARG A 135 0.51 7.28 14.61
CA ARG A 135 0.56 5.85 14.95
C ARG A 135 -0.81 5.18 14.80
N ALA A 136 -1.88 5.85 15.21
CA ALA A 136 -3.24 5.35 15.03
C ALA A 136 -3.61 5.20 13.55
N TYR A 137 -3.22 6.17 12.72
CA TYR A 137 -3.43 6.14 11.28
C TYR A 137 -2.56 5.08 10.58
N SER A 138 -1.31 4.91 11.02
CA SER A 138 -0.37 3.99 10.40
C SER A 138 -0.75 2.52 10.56
N ARG A 139 -1.46 2.14 11.65
CA ARG A 139 -1.92 0.75 11.89
C ARG A 139 -2.75 0.16 10.74
N PHE A 140 -3.46 0.98 9.97
CA PHE A 140 -4.28 0.53 8.84
C PHE A 140 -3.47 0.18 7.59
N TYR A 141 -2.23 0.64 7.48
CA TYR A 141 -1.38 0.46 6.30
C TYR A 141 -0.41 -0.72 6.43
N PHE A 142 -0.21 -1.24 7.65
CA PHE A 142 0.55 -2.49 7.89
C PHE A 142 -0.12 -3.72 7.26
N ASP A 143 -1.43 -3.67 7.01
CA ASP A 143 -2.22 -4.78 6.47
C ASP A 143 -2.06 -5.00 4.95
N LEU A 144 -1.18 -4.25 4.27
CA LEU A 144 -0.82 -4.56 2.88
C LEU A 144 -0.10 -5.89 2.69
N GLY A 145 0.31 -6.57 3.77
CA GLY A 145 0.82 -7.95 3.71
C GLY A 145 -0.04 -8.98 4.46
N THR A 146 -0.95 -8.55 5.33
CA THR A 146 -1.73 -9.46 6.17
C THR A 146 -3.01 -9.93 5.45
N PRO A 147 -3.32 -11.24 5.38
CA PRO A 147 -4.63 -11.67 4.89
C PRO A 147 -5.77 -11.06 5.74
N PRO A 148 -6.94 -10.73 5.16
CA PRO A 148 -8.08 -10.24 5.92
C PRO A 148 -8.49 -11.32 6.95
N GLY A 149 -8.33 -10.99 8.24
CA GLY A 149 -8.53 -11.95 9.35
C GLY A 149 -7.77 -11.64 10.65
N GLY A 150 -6.93 -10.60 10.69
CA GLY A 150 -6.37 -10.08 11.95
C GLY A 150 -7.39 -9.26 12.74
N PRO A 151 -7.30 -9.18 14.08
CA PRO A 151 -8.32 -8.54 14.90
C PRO A 151 -8.42 -7.05 14.52
N ALA A 152 -9.62 -6.63 14.11
CA ALA A 152 -9.98 -5.22 14.13
C ALA A 152 -9.81 -4.76 15.59
N LEU A 153 -8.83 -3.91 15.86
CA LEU A 153 -8.66 -3.33 17.19
C LEU A 153 -9.88 -2.44 17.44
N GLY A 154 -10.71 -2.93 18.34
CA GLY A 154 -12.02 -2.40 18.65
C GLY A 154 -12.00 -0.97 19.12
N ASP A 155 -13.15 -0.34 18.93
CA ASP A 155 -13.76 0.67 19.78
C ASP A 155 -12.78 1.35 20.74
N ALA A 156 -12.08 2.38 20.24
CA ALA A 156 -11.62 3.45 21.09
C ALA A 156 -12.85 4.24 21.56
N GLY A 157 -13.61 3.64 22.48
CA GLY A 157 -14.51 4.37 23.36
C GLY A 157 -13.72 5.44 24.11
N PRO A 158 -14.33 6.59 24.42
CA PRO A 158 -13.61 7.70 25.05
C PRO A 158 -13.08 7.23 26.41
N VAL A 159 -11.81 7.54 26.66
CA VAL A 159 -11.19 7.34 27.97
C VAL A 159 -11.76 8.43 28.89
N ALA A 160 -12.51 7.98 29.90
CA ALA A 160 -13.10 8.64 31.08
C ALA A 160 -13.11 10.18 31.15
#